data_AF-A0A1H9WAV4-F1
#
_entry.id   AF-A0A1H9WAV4-F1
#
_cell.length_a   1.000
_cell.length_b   1.000
_cell.length_c   1.000
_cell.angle_alpha   90.00
_cell.angle_beta   90.00
_cell.angle_gamma   90.00
#
_symmetry.space_group_name_H-M   'P 1'
#
loop_
_entity.id
_entity.type
_entity.pdbx_description
1 polymer ?
#
loop_
_entity_poly.entity_id
_entity_poly.type
_entity_poly.pdbx_seq_one_letter_code
_entity_poly.pdbx_strand_id
1 'polypeptide(L)'
;MLSRIEKYKTKHPFKKVLIIIGALFLSVSVGSGVKTALADVDVQHLMANWFSKKQDESLKNIDEAIGEERDVLMGQLKDQLNAEMQLAEKQLAEFTAAQKQTRIAALQEYANNLKAGMKVDNREQQAAIMANLDAIITQAKVQMEGQAAELKLIPIPTPEMPPTQAPVVPTPTPNPVLTPSPGSEGNVEQAPPVTEPNPETAPEPNQSTEPTTEEPAASTPEPVVVDIYSVNNWFTMPNLQNVTVEEIAIAGGVFSTESTFSDIMMNSKAREAMNSILSGIENHPEFHQIQNKSIDEMSRIAPSLFNEKVLYLLNKSLSQITI
;
A
#
# COMPACT_ATOMS: atom_id res chain seq x y z
N MET A 1 -29.04 -52.48 45.35
CA MET A 1 -29.15 -53.95 45.43
C MET A 1 -27.78 -54.52 45.73
N LEU A 2 -27.64 -55.46 46.68
CA LEU A 2 -26.36 -56.12 47.00
C LEU A 2 -26.30 -57.51 46.35
N SER A 3 -25.12 -57.91 45.86
CA SER A 3 -24.81 -59.29 45.44
C SER A 3 -23.67 -59.81 46.32
N ARG A 4 -23.89 -60.71 47.28
CA ARG A 4 -24.17 -62.17 47.13
C ARG A 4 -22.99 -63.05 46.66
N ILE A 5 -21.73 -62.64 46.89
CA ILE A 5 -20.57 -63.55 46.78
C ILE A 5 -19.73 -63.56 48.07
N GLU A 6 -20.38 -63.88 49.19
CA GLU A 6 -19.73 -64.61 50.28
C GLU A 6 -20.27 -66.04 50.30
N LYS A 7 -19.41 -67.03 50.00
CA LYS A 7 -19.45 -68.43 50.50
C LYS A 7 -18.50 -69.33 49.70
N TYR A 8 -17.21 -69.31 50.02
CA TYR A 8 -16.41 -70.56 50.03
C TYR A 8 -15.34 -70.50 51.13
N LYS A 9 -15.65 -71.18 52.23
CA LYS A 9 -14.86 -71.21 53.47
C LYS A 9 -14.11 -72.55 53.54
N THR A 10 -13.05 -72.71 52.77
CA THR A 10 -12.24 -73.94 52.74
C THR A 10 -11.17 -73.92 53.84
N LYS A 11 -11.42 -74.69 54.91
CA LYS A 11 -10.48 -74.85 56.03
C LYS A 11 -9.21 -75.59 55.59
N HIS A 12 -8.06 -75.16 56.13
CA HIS A 12 -6.75 -75.83 56.15
C HIS A 12 -6.05 -76.19 54.83
N PRO A 13 -5.27 -75.24 54.26
CA PRO A 13 -4.07 -75.55 53.48
C PRO A 13 -2.78 -75.48 54.32
N PHE A 14 -2.82 -74.99 55.58
CA PHE A 14 -1.61 -74.60 56.35
C PHE A 14 -0.53 -75.68 56.46
N LYS A 15 -0.87 -76.97 56.64
CA LYS A 15 0.13 -78.05 56.67
C LYS A 15 0.78 -78.30 55.30
N LYS A 16 0.07 -78.07 54.19
CA LYS A 16 0.63 -78.15 52.83
C LYS A 16 1.47 -76.92 52.50
N VAL A 17 1.02 -75.73 52.92
CA VAL A 17 1.80 -74.48 52.81
C VAL A 17 3.11 -74.57 53.58
N LEU A 18 3.12 -75.13 54.80
CA LEU A 18 4.35 -75.30 55.57
C LEU A 18 5.36 -76.24 54.89
N ILE A 19 4.89 -77.32 54.24
CA ILE A 19 5.75 -78.24 53.47
C ILE A 19 6.28 -77.56 52.20
N ILE A 20 5.46 -76.75 51.52
CA ILE A 20 5.90 -75.98 50.34
C ILE A 20 6.94 -74.93 50.74
N ILE A 21 6.74 -74.19 51.84
CA ILE A 21 7.72 -73.22 52.36
C ILE A 21 9.01 -73.92 52.79
N GLY A 22 8.91 -75.08 53.45
CA GLY A 22 10.07 -75.90 53.82
C GLY A 22 10.86 -76.36 52.59
N ALA A 23 10.18 -76.87 51.56
CA ALA A 23 10.80 -77.26 50.30
C ALA A 23 11.42 -76.06 49.55
N LEU A 24 10.79 -74.89 49.58
CA LEU A 24 11.31 -73.66 48.99
C LEU A 24 12.64 -73.25 49.67
N PHE A 25 12.67 -73.22 51.01
CA PHE A 25 13.90 -72.93 51.77
C PHE A 25 15.00 -73.98 51.56
N LEU A 26 14.64 -75.26 51.44
CA LEU A 26 15.59 -76.33 51.12
C LEU A 26 16.18 -76.17 49.69
N SER A 27 15.39 -75.71 48.72
CA SER A 27 15.89 -75.43 47.36
C SER A 27 16.86 -74.24 47.31
N VAL A 28 16.62 -73.20 48.12
CA VAL A 28 17.54 -72.05 48.26
C VAL A 28 18.86 -72.46 48.94
N SER A 29 18.83 -73.43 49.85
CA SER A 29 19.99 -73.83 50.66
C SER A 29 21.03 -74.70 49.94
N VAL A 30 20.68 -75.30 48.78
CA VAL A 30 21.59 -76.16 47.99
C VAL A 30 22.24 -75.41 46.81
N GLY A 31 21.78 -74.18 46.50
CA GLY A 31 22.30 -73.37 45.40
C GLY A 31 23.61 -72.61 45.67
N SER A 32 24.07 -72.54 46.93
CA SER A 32 25.20 -71.70 47.38
C SER A 32 26.60 -72.26 47.05
N GLY A 33 26.69 -73.31 46.23
CA GLY A 33 27.95 -73.97 45.84
C GLY A 33 28.33 -73.90 44.36
N VAL A 34 27.47 -73.35 43.49
CA VAL A 34 27.74 -73.23 42.04
C VAL A 34 27.81 -71.76 41.66
N LYS A 35 28.90 -71.34 41.00
CA LYS A 35 29.10 -69.95 40.58
C LYS A 35 27.96 -69.48 39.67
N THR A 36 27.05 -68.64 40.19
CA THR A 36 26.01 -67.93 39.42
C THR A 36 26.57 -66.80 38.53
N ALA A 37 27.82 -66.94 38.08
CA ALA A 37 28.61 -65.90 37.41
C ALA A 37 28.35 -65.76 35.91
N LEU A 38 27.32 -66.44 35.36
CA LEU A 38 27.04 -66.48 33.91
C LEU A 38 25.55 -66.32 33.55
N ALA A 39 24.66 -66.03 34.51
CA ALA A 39 23.24 -65.77 34.25
C ALA A 39 22.84 -64.29 34.48
N ASP A 40 23.48 -63.62 35.44
CA ASP A 40 23.18 -62.21 35.79
C ASP A 40 23.60 -61.24 34.66
N VAL A 41 24.71 -61.53 33.98
CA VAL A 41 25.24 -60.71 32.87
C VAL A 41 24.26 -60.62 31.69
N ASP A 42 23.58 -61.73 31.36
CA ASP A 42 22.67 -61.78 30.20
C ASP A 42 21.34 -61.07 30.47
N VAL A 43 20.78 -61.23 31.68
CA VAL A 43 19.54 -60.53 32.08
C VAL A 43 19.74 -59.02 32.13
N GLN A 44 20.88 -58.55 32.67
CA GLN A 44 21.19 -57.12 32.71
C GLN A 44 21.35 -56.53 31.30
N HIS A 45 22.02 -57.25 30.38
CA HIS A 45 22.17 -56.80 29.00
C HIS A 45 20.84 -56.78 28.24
N LEU A 46 20.00 -57.81 28.41
CA LEU A 46 18.65 -57.85 27.82
C LEU A 46 17.76 -56.71 28.35
N MET A 47 17.80 -56.40 29.66
CA MET A 47 17.07 -55.27 30.22
C MET A 47 17.61 -53.92 29.72
N ALA A 48 18.93 -53.74 29.63
CA ALA A 48 19.53 -52.53 29.08
C ALA A 48 19.13 -52.29 27.62
N ASN A 49 19.22 -53.33 26.78
CA ASN A 49 18.82 -53.26 25.37
C ASN A 49 17.31 -53.02 25.20
N TRP A 50 16.48 -53.66 26.03
CA TRP A 50 15.02 -53.43 26.02
C TRP A 50 14.66 -52.01 26.48
N PHE A 51 15.33 -51.50 27.52
CA PHE A 51 15.11 -50.14 28.01
C PHE A 51 15.57 -49.10 26.99
N SER A 52 16.76 -49.25 26.40
CA SER A 52 17.24 -48.38 25.32
C SER A 52 16.26 -48.38 24.15
N LYS A 53 15.83 -49.56 23.69
CA LYS A 53 14.83 -49.67 22.61
C LYS A 53 13.50 -48.99 22.97
N LYS A 54 13.06 -49.06 24.24
CA LYS A 54 11.84 -48.40 24.69
C LYS A 54 12.01 -46.88 24.86
N GLN A 55 13.20 -46.42 25.21
CA GLN A 55 13.56 -45.01 25.20
C GLN A 55 13.54 -44.46 23.77
N ASP A 56 14.15 -45.16 22.81
CA ASP A 56 14.16 -44.77 21.39
C ASP A 56 12.75 -44.77 20.79
N GLU A 57 11.94 -45.80 21.09
CA GLU A 57 10.52 -45.88 20.69
C GLU A 57 9.69 -44.75 21.31
N SER A 58 9.93 -44.41 22.58
CA SER A 58 9.25 -43.29 23.25
C SER A 58 9.66 -41.94 22.69
N LEU A 59 10.94 -41.73 22.37
CA LEU A 59 11.43 -40.50 21.74
C LEU A 59 10.80 -40.32 20.36
N LYS A 60 10.82 -41.36 19.51
CA LYS A 60 10.16 -41.33 18.20
C LYS A 60 8.68 -40.97 18.29
N ASN A 61 7.94 -41.59 19.21
CA ASN A 61 6.52 -41.32 19.39
C ASN A 61 6.24 -39.89 19.89
N ILE A 62 7.14 -39.32 20.70
CA ILE A 62 7.07 -37.92 21.14
C ILE A 62 7.34 -36.97 19.97
N ASP A 63 8.39 -37.22 19.18
CA ASP A 63 8.74 -36.40 18.02
C ASP A 63 7.64 -36.45 16.94
N GLU A 64 7.02 -37.61 16.72
CA GLU A 64 5.89 -37.82 15.81
C GLU A 64 4.65 -37.02 16.27
N ALA A 65 4.28 -37.12 17.55
CA ALA A 65 3.17 -36.34 18.11
C ALA A 65 3.43 -34.82 18.14
N ILE A 66 4.67 -34.38 18.37
CA ILE A 66 5.08 -32.97 18.26
C ILE A 66 5.00 -32.48 16.81
N GLY A 67 5.32 -33.35 15.84
CA GLY A 67 5.15 -33.07 14.42
C GLY A 67 3.68 -32.86 14.05
N GLU A 68 2.81 -33.82 14.41
CA GLU A 68 1.37 -33.74 14.15
C GLU A 68 0.73 -32.49 14.77
N GLU A 69 1.02 -32.20 16.05
CA GLU A 69 0.47 -31.01 16.73
C GLU A 69 1.00 -29.71 16.10
N ARG A 70 2.27 -29.66 15.67
CA ARG A 70 2.82 -28.50 14.96
C ARG A 70 2.06 -28.25 13.65
N ASP A 71 1.79 -29.29 12.87
CA ASP A 71 1.11 -29.16 11.59
C ASP A 71 -0.35 -28.73 11.79
N VAL A 72 -1.02 -29.22 12.84
CA VAL A 72 -2.35 -28.75 13.27
C VAL A 72 -2.33 -27.27 13.64
N LEU A 73 -1.39 -26.83 14.48
CA LEU A 73 -1.25 -25.43 14.90
C LEU A 73 -0.91 -24.51 13.73
N MET A 74 -0.05 -24.94 12.79
CA MET A 74 0.27 -24.19 11.58
C MET A 74 -0.95 -24.07 10.66
N GLY A 75 -1.77 -25.11 10.54
CA GLY A 75 -3.06 -25.07 9.86
C GLY A 75 -4.02 -24.05 10.47
N GLN A 76 -4.20 -24.10 11.79
CA GLN A 76 -5.06 -23.15 12.51
C GLN A 76 -4.58 -21.69 12.36
N LEU A 77 -3.27 -21.45 12.45
CA LEU A 77 -2.69 -20.12 12.26
C LEU A 77 -2.93 -19.59 10.83
N LYS A 78 -2.78 -20.45 9.82
CA LYS A 78 -3.08 -20.11 8.43
C LYS A 78 -4.56 -19.77 8.21
N ASP A 79 -5.46 -20.54 8.82
CA ASP A 79 -6.90 -20.30 8.71
C ASP A 79 -7.31 -19.00 9.43
N GLN A 80 -6.74 -18.72 10.60
CA GLN A 80 -6.95 -17.44 11.30
C GLN A 80 -6.42 -16.27 10.48
N LEU A 81 -5.20 -16.36 9.94
CA LEU A 81 -4.60 -15.31 9.11
C LEU A 81 -5.46 -15.01 7.87
N ASN A 82 -5.95 -16.06 7.19
CA ASN A 82 -6.87 -15.90 6.06
C ASN A 82 -8.19 -15.22 6.46
N ALA A 83 -8.75 -15.57 7.62
CA ALA A 83 -9.97 -14.95 8.13
C ALA A 83 -9.76 -13.46 8.50
N GLU A 84 -8.63 -13.12 9.11
CA GLU A 84 -8.26 -11.73 9.41
C GLU A 84 -8.00 -10.91 8.14
N MET A 85 -7.35 -11.49 7.12
CA MET A 85 -7.19 -10.84 5.81
C MET A 85 -8.54 -10.54 5.14
N GLN A 86 -9.47 -11.50 5.11
CA GLN A 86 -10.81 -11.30 4.55
C GLN A 86 -11.62 -10.25 5.34
N LEU A 87 -11.46 -10.20 6.66
CA LEU A 87 -12.07 -9.17 7.51
C LEU A 87 -11.50 -7.78 7.20
N ALA A 88 -10.17 -7.66 7.05
CA ALA A 88 -9.51 -6.40 6.71
C ALA A 88 -9.90 -5.91 5.30
N GLU A 89 -9.97 -6.80 4.30
CA GLU A 89 -10.45 -6.48 2.96
C GLU A 89 -11.88 -5.94 2.99
N LYS A 90 -12.78 -6.60 3.74
CA LYS A 90 -14.15 -6.14 3.93
C LYS A 90 -14.20 -4.76 4.60
N GLN A 91 -13.44 -4.53 5.66
CA GLN A 91 -13.39 -3.23 6.34
C GLN A 91 -12.87 -2.12 5.42
N LEU A 92 -11.86 -2.42 4.59
CA LEU A 92 -11.34 -1.48 3.60
C LEU A 92 -12.37 -1.14 2.52
N ALA A 93 -13.14 -2.13 2.05
CA ALA A 93 -14.22 -1.92 1.10
C ALA A 93 -15.37 -1.07 1.69
N GLU A 94 -15.78 -1.34 2.93
CA GLU A 94 -16.79 -0.56 3.67
C GLU A 94 -16.33 0.89 3.90
N PHE A 95 -15.09 1.10 4.35
CA PHE A 95 -14.49 2.43 4.50
C PHE A 95 -14.43 3.18 3.16
N THR A 96 -14.01 2.52 2.10
CA THR A 96 -13.93 3.11 0.75
C THR A 96 -15.32 3.50 0.23
N ALA A 97 -16.35 2.69 0.47
CA ALA A 97 -17.73 3.03 0.12
C ALA A 97 -18.23 4.24 0.92
N ALA A 98 -17.97 4.28 2.23
CA ALA A 98 -18.32 5.41 3.09
C ALA A 98 -17.63 6.71 2.66
N GLN A 99 -16.32 6.67 2.37
CA GLN A 99 -15.58 7.83 1.86
C GLN A 99 -16.13 8.32 0.52
N LYS A 100 -16.41 7.42 -0.43
CA LYS A 100 -17.06 7.79 -1.71
C LYS A 100 -18.39 8.51 -1.48
N GLN A 101 -19.25 7.99 -0.60
CA GLN A 101 -20.54 8.60 -0.30
C GLN A 101 -20.38 10.00 0.34
N THR A 102 -19.46 10.16 1.29
CA THR A 102 -19.15 11.46 1.91
C THR A 102 -18.67 12.49 0.89
N ARG A 103 -17.79 12.09 -0.05
CA ARG A 103 -17.30 13.00 -1.10
C ARG A 103 -18.40 13.37 -2.10
N ILE A 104 -19.27 12.43 -2.48
CA ILE A 104 -20.44 12.70 -3.34
C ILE A 104 -21.39 13.71 -2.66
N ALA A 105 -21.70 13.51 -1.38
CA ALA A 105 -22.55 14.43 -0.62
C ALA A 105 -21.96 15.84 -0.55
N ALA A 106 -20.66 15.97 -0.24
CA ALA A 106 -19.98 17.27 -0.20
C ALA A 106 -19.97 17.98 -1.57
N LEU A 107 -19.81 17.25 -2.68
CA LEU A 107 -19.89 17.81 -4.03
C LEU A 107 -21.31 18.27 -4.39
N GLN A 108 -22.34 17.52 -3.98
CA GLN A 108 -23.74 17.91 -4.16
C GLN A 108 -24.07 19.17 -3.35
N GLU A 109 -23.62 19.26 -2.10
CA GLU A 109 -23.77 20.44 -1.25
C GLU A 109 -23.07 21.66 -1.86
N TYR A 110 -21.81 21.51 -2.30
CA TYR A 110 -21.07 22.58 -2.98
C TYR A 110 -21.78 23.06 -4.25
N ALA A 111 -22.26 22.15 -5.10
CA ALA A 111 -23.02 22.50 -6.30
C ALA A 111 -24.34 23.21 -5.99
N ASN A 112 -25.05 22.81 -4.93
CA ASN A 112 -26.26 23.50 -4.46
C ASN A 112 -25.97 24.90 -3.92
N ASN A 113 -24.88 25.06 -3.16
CA ASN A 113 -24.41 26.37 -2.66
C ASN A 113 -24.02 27.30 -3.82
N LEU A 114 -23.29 26.78 -4.83
CA LEU A 114 -22.94 27.52 -6.03
C LEU A 114 -24.20 27.94 -6.82
N LYS A 115 -25.18 27.04 -6.97
CA LYS A 115 -26.48 27.34 -7.61
C LYS A 115 -27.28 28.39 -6.84
N ALA A 116 -27.24 28.38 -5.51
CA ALA A 116 -27.89 29.39 -4.67
C ALA A 116 -27.17 30.76 -4.74
N GLY A 117 -25.85 30.76 -4.89
CA GLY A 117 -25.03 31.95 -5.14
C GLY A 117 -25.22 32.53 -6.55
N MET A 118 -25.47 31.69 -7.56
CA MET A 118 -25.83 32.10 -8.93
C MET A 118 -27.26 32.66 -9.04
N LYS A 119 -27.63 33.61 -8.19
CA LYS A 119 -28.74 34.53 -8.49
C LYS A 119 -28.31 35.45 -9.64
N VAL A 120 -28.49 34.96 -10.86
CA VAL A 120 -28.36 35.76 -12.08
C VAL A 120 -29.47 36.81 -12.08
N ASP A 121 -29.15 37.99 -11.55
CA ASP A 121 -30.11 39.09 -11.41
C ASP A 121 -30.30 39.83 -12.74
N ASN A 122 -30.91 39.13 -13.70
CA ASN A 122 -31.18 39.63 -15.04
C ASN A 122 -32.18 40.81 -15.09
N ARG A 123 -32.58 41.39 -13.95
CA ARG A 123 -33.49 42.54 -13.90
C ARG A 123 -32.92 43.78 -14.59
N GLU A 124 -31.63 44.09 -14.42
CA GLU A 124 -30.99 45.17 -15.17
C GLU A 124 -30.89 44.87 -16.67
N GLN A 125 -30.52 43.64 -17.04
CA GLN A 125 -30.45 43.25 -18.46
C GLN A 125 -31.83 43.27 -19.13
N GLN A 126 -32.88 42.81 -18.46
CA GLN A 126 -34.26 42.95 -18.93
C GLN A 126 -34.69 44.42 -19.07
N ALA A 127 -34.39 45.26 -18.08
CA ALA A 127 -34.70 46.69 -18.14
C ALA A 127 -34.00 47.38 -19.32
N ALA A 128 -32.72 47.07 -19.55
CA ALA A 128 -31.94 47.59 -20.67
C ALA A 128 -32.50 47.10 -22.03
N ILE A 129 -32.90 45.83 -22.14
CA ILE A 129 -33.54 45.28 -23.35
C ILE A 129 -34.90 45.95 -23.61
N MET A 130 -35.73 46.16 -22.59
CA MET A 130 -37.01 46.85 -22.73
C MET A 130 -36.82 48.31 -23.15
N ALA A 131 -35.90 49.05 -22.53
CA ALA A 131 -35.60 50.42 -22.90
C ALA A 131 -35.11 50.56 -24.36
N ASN A 132 -34.34 49.58 -24.85
CA ASN A 132 -33.89 49.54 -26.24
C ASN A 132 -35.05 49.22 -27.20
N LEU A 133 -35.93 48.27 -26.85
CA LEU A 133 -37.16 48.00 -27.59
C LEU A 133 -38.08 49.23 -27.69
N ASP A 134 -38.31 49.94 -26.59
CA ASP A 134 -39.12 51.16 -26.56
C ASP A 134 -38.49 52.27 -27.42
N ALA A 135 -37.16 52.40 -27.42
CA ALA A 135 -36.45 53.33 -28.28
C ALA A 135 -36.62 52.98 -29.78
N ILE A 136 -36.50 51.70 -30.14
CA ILE A 136 -36.71 51.21 -31.52
C ILE A 136 -38.15 51.46 -31.97
N ILE A 137 -39.15 51.16 -31.12
CA ILE A 137 -40.58 51.41 -31.41
C ILE A 137 -40.84 52.91 -31.61
N THR A 138 -40.26 53.75 -30.75
CA THR A 138 -40.39 55.22 -30.84
C THR A 138 -39.77 55.75 -32.13
N GLN A 139 -38.57 55.28 -32.49
CA GLN A 139 -37.89 55.66 -33.73
C GLN A 139 -38.68 55.21 -34.97
N ALA A 140 -39.18 53.97 -34.99
CA ALA A 140 -39.99 53.45 -36.08
C ALA A 140 -41.28 54.27 -36.27
N LYS A 141 -41.95 54.65 -35.17
CA LYS A 141 -43.14 55.51 -35.21
C LYS A 141 -42.83 56.89 -35.81
N VAL A 142 -41.74 57.55 -35.40
CA VAL A 142 -41.32 58.84 -35.96
C VAL A 142 -41.01 58.72 -37.46
N GLN A 143 -40.37 57.63 -37.91
CA GLN A 143 -40.12 57.39 -39.34
C GLN A 143 -41.42 57.22 -40.13
N MET A 144 -42.39 56.46 -39.60
CA MET A 144 -43.70 56.28 -40.24
C MET A 144 -44.50 57.59 -40.31
N GLU A 145 -44.48 58.41 -39.25
CA GLU A 145 -45.16 59.71 -39.23
C GLU A 145 -44.50 60.72 -40.18
N GLY A 146 -43.16 60.72 -40.27
CA GLY A 146 -42.42 61.52 -41.25
C GLY A 146 -42.75 61.15 -42.70
N GLN A 147 -42.77 59.86 -43.03
CA GLN A 147 -43.17 59.38 -44.35
C GLN A 147 -44.65 59.67 -44.67
N ALA A 148 -45.54 59.59 -43.67
CA ALA A 148 -46.95 59.98 -43.83
C ALA A 148 -47.12 61.49 -44.12
N ALA A 149 -46.25 62.35 -43.59
CA ALA A 149 -46.26 63.79 -43.88
C ALA A 149 -45.69 64.15 -45.26
N GLU A 150 -44.75 63.37 -45.79
CA GLU A 150 -44.25 63.51 -47.17
C GLU A 150 -45.24 62.98 -48.23
N LEU A 151 -46.17 62.10 -47.85
CA LEU A 151 -47.31 61.66 -48.67
C LEU A 151 -48.39 62.76 -48.83
N LYS A 152 -47.97 63.95 -49.26
CA LYS A 152 -48.89 64.87 -49.96
C LYS A 152 -49.32 64.22 -51.26
N LEU A 153 -50.60 63.86 -51.33
CA LEU A 153 -51.27 63.33 -52.52
C LEU A 153 -51.06 64.26 -53.73
N ILE A 154 -50.07 63.94 -54.57
CA ILE A 154 -49.92 64.54 -55.89
C ILE A 154 -50.95 63.85 -56.80
N PRO A 155 -51.85 64.59 -57.48
CA PRO A 155 -52.80 63.98 -58.41
C PRO A 155 -52.06 63.31 -59.57
N ILE A 156 -52.42 62.06 -59.85
CA ILE A 156 -51.71 61.15 -60.76
C ILE A 156 -51.79 61.63 -62.22
N PRO A 157 -50.66 61.84 -62.91
CA PRO A 157 -50.57 61.77 -64.36
C PRO A 157 -50.01 60.39 -64.79
N THR A 158 -50.77 59.66 -65.59
CA THR A 158 -50.34 58.42 -66.26
C THR A 158 -49.11 58.67 -67.14
N PRO A 159 -48.07 57.83 -67.09
CA PRO A 159 -47.70 57.10 -68.32
C PRO A 159 -47.12 55.67 -68.12
N GLU A 160 -46.86 55.05 -69.27
CA GLU A 160 -46.59 53.63 -69.59
C GLU A 160 -45.33 52.94 -69.01
N MET A 161 -45.41 51.60 -68.99
CA MET A 161 -44.34 50.59 -68.84
C MET A 161 -43.79 50.11 -70.23
N PRO A 162 -42.69 49.30 -70.33
CA PRO A 162 -41.59 49.01 -69.40
C PRO A 162 -40.18 49.36 -69.99
N PRO A 163 -39.51 48.58 -70.88
CA PRO A 163 -38.91 47.21 -70.80
C PRO A 163 -37.40 47.20 -70.40
N THR A 164 -36.90 46.39 -69.44
CA THR A 164 -36.47 44.96 -69.50
C THR A 164 -34.94 44.72 -69.62
N GLN A 165 -34.37 44.00 -68.62
CA GLN A 165 -33.02 43.33 -68.57
C GLN A 165 -31.76 44.24 -68.52
N ALA A 166 -30.60 43.87 -67.94
CA ALA A 166 -30.07 42.58 -67.44
C ALA A 166 -29.13 42.75 -66.19
N PRO A 167 -28.65 41.69 -65.51
CA PRO A 167 -27.88 41.77 -64.24
C PRO A 167 -26.35 41.59 -64.40
N VAL A 168 -25.55 42.18 -63.50
CA VAL A 168 -24.09 41.94 -63.37
C VAL A 168 -23.65 41.94 -61.89
N VAL A 169 -22.67 41.09 -61.54
CA VAL A 169 -22.11 40.79 -60.20
C VAL A 169 -20.61 41.15 -60.20
N PRO A 170 -20.02 41.75 -59.13
CA PRO A 170 -19.10 40.98 -58.26
C PRO A 170 -18.97 41.37 -56.77
N THR A 171 -18.49 40.41 -55.97
CA THR A 171 -17.86 40.47 -54.62
C THR A 171 -16.52 41.28 -54.60
N PRO A 172 -15.77 41.51 -53.48
CA PRO A 172 -15.80 40.91 -52.11
C PRO A 172 -15.60 41.87 -50.88
N THR A 173 -15.59 41.31 -49.64
CA THR A 173 -14.68 41.48 -48.44
C THR A 173 -13.90 42.81 -48.15
N PRO A 174 -13.44 43.19 -46.90
CA PRO A 174 -13.65 42.71 -45.49
C PRO A 174 -14.11 43.81 -44.46
N ASN A 175 -14.29 43.41 -43.20
CA ASN A 175 -14.25 44.32 -42.02
C ASN A 175 -12.83 44.87 -41.73
N PRO A 176 -12.72 46.07 -41.14
CA PRO A 176 -11.65 46.37 -40.20
C PRO A 176 -12.10 46.98 -38.85
N VAL A 177 -11.31 46.60 -37.84
CA VAL A 177 -11.22 47.02 -36.44
C VAL A 177 -11.00 48.54 -36.26
N LEU A 178 -11.46 49.15 -35.14
CA LEU A 178 -10.60 49.88 -34.17
C LEU A 178 -11.29 50.40 -32.91
N THR A 179 -10.53 50.37 -31.81
CA THR A 179 -10.80 50.83 -30.43
C THR A 179 -10.60 52.35 -30.27
N PRO A 180 -10.97 52.98 -29.13
CA PRO A 180 -9.93 53.26 -28.11
C PRO A 180 -10.37 53.24 -26.62
N SER A 181 -9.35 53.12 -25.73
CA SER A 181 -9.36 53.35 -24.26
C SER A 181 -9.12 54.86 -23.95
N PRO A 182 -9.31 55.46 -22.74
CA PRO A 182 -8.70 55.12 -21.42
C PRO A 182 -9.68 55.26 -20.20
N GLY A 183 -9.35 55.11 -18.91
CA GLY A 183 -8.14 54.78 -18.13
C GLY A 183 -8.37 55.00 -16.60
N SER A 184 -7.34 54.74 -15.75
CA SER A 184 -7.26 54.93 -14.27
C SER A 184 -8.14 54.01 -13.35
N GLU A 185 -7.74 53.61 -12.13
CA GLU A 185 -6.43 53.47 -11.45
C GLU A 185 -6.62 52.70 -10.09
N GLY A 186 -5.56 52.06 -9.55
CA GLY A 186 -5.52 51.51 -8.16
C GLY A 186 -5.64 49.96 -8.06
N ASN A 187 -4.54 49.19 -7.98
CA ASN A 187 -3.73 48.81 -6.78
C ASN A 187 -4.45 47.77 -5.87
N VAL A 188 -3.91 46.59 -5.47
CA VAL A 188 -2.51 46.17 -5.17
C VAL A 188 -2.26 44.65 -5.39
N GLU A 189 -0.98 44.25 -5.48
CA GLU A 189 -0.35 42.90 -5.21
C GLU A 189 -0.85 41.65 -5.98
N GLN A 190 -0.08 41.06 -6.94
CA GLN A 190 1.19 40.31 -6.87
C GLN A 190 1.12 39.01 -6.03
N ALA A 191 1.65 37.82 -6.40
CA ALA A 191 2.14 37.16 -7.65
C ALA A 191 2.58 35.70 -7.24
N PRO A 192 3.07 34.78 -8.11
CA PRO A 192 2.74 34.44 -9.50
C PRO A 192 2.25 32.96 -9.67
N PRO A 193 1.81 32.54 -10.87
CA PRO A 193 1.50 31.14 -11.21
C PRO A 193 2.66 30.43 -11.95
N VAL A 194 2.58 29.10 -12.12
CA VAL A 194 3.43 28.33 -13.06
C VAL A 194 2.55 27.59 -14.07
N THR A 195 3.05 27.52 -15.31
CA THR A 195 2.28 27.26 -16.53
C THR A 195 2.83 26.02 -17.26
N GLU A 196 1.96 25.05 -17.54
CA GLU A 196 2.06 24.13 -18.69
C GLU A 196 1.47 24.82 -19.95
N PRO A 197 1.74 24.41 -21.23
CA PRO A 197 2.11 23.04 -21.66
C PRO A 197 3.07 22.89 -22.89
N ASN A 198 3.46 21.62 -23.18
CA ASN A 198 3.69 21.00 -24.53
C ASN A 198 4.83 21.49 -25.48
N PRO A 199 5.19 20.73 -26.55
CA PRO A 199 5.43 19.27 -26.65
C PRO A 199 6.73 18.89 -27.42
N GLU A 200 6.98 17.57 -27.51
CA GLU A 200 7.56 16.86 -28.67
C GLU A 200 9.02 17.14 -29.11
N THR A 201 9.93 16.21 -28.78
CA THR A 201 10.98 15.75 -29.73
C THR A 201 11.39 14.30 -29.42
N ALA A 202 11.30 13.44 -30.43
CA ALA A 202 12.01 12.17 -30.59
C ALA A 202 12.71 12.23 -31.98
N PRO A 203 13.61 11.30 -32.38
CA PRO A 203 14.05 10.06 -31.72
C PRO A 203 15.59 9.92 -31.63
N GLU A 204 16.10 8.85 -31.00
CA GLU A 204 16.84 7.78 -31.70
C GLU A 204 17.20 6.60 -30.76
N PRO A 205 17.42 5.39 -31.29
CA PRO A 205 17.50 4.17 -30.50
C PRO A 205 18.93 3.78 -30.12
N ASN A 206 19.09 2.95 -29.09
CA ASN A 206 20.27 2.10 -28.99
C ASN A 206 19.87 0.65 -28.69
N GLN A 207 20.15 -0.21 -29.67
CA GLN A 207 20.07 -1.65 -29.53
C GLN A 207 21.25 -2.13 -28.67
N SER A 208 21.00 -3.09 -27.78
CA SER A 208 22.01 -4.11 -27.51
C SER A 208 21.29 -5.45 -27.39
N THR A 209 21.37 -6.20 -28.49
CA THR A 209 20.85 -7.55 -28.62
C THR A 209 22.00 -8.51 -28.42
N GLU A 210 21.92 -9.43 -27.46
CA GLU A 210 22.51 -10.76 -27.65
C GLU A 210 21.61 -11.84 -27.03
N PRO A 211 21.61 -13.07 -27.58
CA PRO A 211 20.54 -14.04 -27.36
C PRO A 211 20.94 -15.19 -26.44
N THR A 212 19.96 -15.83 -25.80
CA THR A 212 20.10 -17.21 -25.31
C THR A 212 18.87 -18.03 -25.70
N THR A 213 19.07 -18.79 -26.79
CA THR A 213 18.46 -20.07 -27.18
C THR A 213 17.29 -20.63 -26.38
N GLU A 214 16.21 -20.96 -27.10
CA GLU A 214 15.10 -21.78 -26.63
C GLU A 214 15.52 -23.24 -26.37
N GLU A 215 15.10 -23.82 -25.24
CA GLU A 215 14.89 -25.27 -25.10
C GLU A 215 13.55 -25.50 -24.38
N PRO A 216 12.58 -26.22 -24.99
CA PRO A 216 11.21 -26.30 -24.46
C PRO A 216 11.06 -27.44 -23.44
N ALA A 217 11.34 -27.16 -22.17
CA ALA A 217 11.01 -28.05 -21.05
C ALA A 217 9.71 -27.59 -20.34
N ALA A 218 8.80 -28.54 -20.10
CA ALA A 218 7.43 -28.29 -19.64
C ALA A 218 7.34 -27.44 -18.36
N SER A 219 6.82 -26.22 -18.49
CA SER A 219 6.56 -25.31 -17.37
C SER A 219 5.46 -25.86 -16.46
N THR A 220 5.85 -26.42 -15.31
CA THR A 220 4.98 -26.42 -14.13
C THR A 220 4.91 -24.97 -13.63
N PRO A 221 3.73 -24.39 -13.35
CA PRO A 221 3.66 -23.03 -12.83
C PRO A 221 4.19 -23.02 -11.39
N GLU A 222 5.44 -22.61 -11.23
CA GLU A 222 5.95 -22.23 -9.91
C GLU A 222 5.13 -21.05 -9.37
N PRO A 223 4.83 -21.01 -8.07
CA PRO A 223 4.09 -19.91 -7.48
C PRO A 223 4.88 -18.62 -7.65
N VAL A 224 4.30 -17.64 -8.36
CA VAL A 224 4.86 -16.30 -8.47
C VAL A 224 4.84 -15.68 -7.08
N VAL A 225 5.97 -15.77 -6.38
CA VAL A 225 6.23 -15.00 -5.16
C VAL A 225 6.33 -13.55 -5.59
N VAL A 226 5.20 -12.85 -5.53
CA VAL A 226 5.18 -11.39 -5.67
C VAL A 226 5.84 -10.84 -4.41
N ASP A 227 7.14 -10.59 -4.54
CA ASP A 227 7.91 -9.90 -3.53
C ASP A 227 7.42 -8.45 -3.47
N ILE A 228 6.42 -8.24 -2.62
CA ILE A 228 5.86 -6.94 -2.23
C ILE A 228 6.90 -6.02 -1.57
N TYR A 229 8.11 -6.51 -1.32
CA TYR A 229 9.28 -5.76 -0.89
C TYR A 229 10.45 -5.86 -1.91
N SER A 230 10.15 -5.96 -3.21
CA SER A 230 11.12 -5.68 -4.28
C SER A 230 11.40 -4.17 -4.36
N VAL A 231 12.06 -3.69 -3.31
CA VAL A 231 12.50 -2.32 -3.00
C VAL A 231 13.65 -1.93 -3.94
N ASN A 232 13.34 -1.76 -5.22
CA ASN A 232 14.30 -1.33 -6.22
C ASN A 232 14.26 0.19 -6.38
N ASN A 233 15.41 0.85 -6.19
CA ASN A 233 15.67 2.27 -6.46
C ASN A 233 15.03 3.31 -5.51
N TRP A 234 14.93 3.04 -4.20
CA TRP A 234 14.47 4.05 -3.22
C TRP A 234 15.41 5.26 -3.07
N PHE A 235 16.71 5.08 -3.24
CA PHE A 235 17.72 6.14 -3.22
C PHE A 235 18.90 5.76 -4.11
N THR A 236 19.70 6.75 -4.52
CA THR A 236 20.92 6.49 -5.29
C THR A 236 22.02 5.99 -4.36
N MET A 237 22.53 4.77 -4.61
CA MET A 237 23.56 4.18 -3.74
C MET A 237 24.89 4.94 -3.87
N PRO A 238 25.50 5.39 -2.76
CA PRO A 238 26.77 6.12 -2.79
C PRO A 238 27.95 5.22 -3.17
N ASN A 239 29.10 5.80 -3.51
CA ASN A 239 30.29 5.02 -3.83
C ASN A 239 30.95 4.42 -2.57
N LEU A 240 30.80 3.11 -2.37
CA LEU A 240 31.25 2.37 -1.19
C LEU A 240 32.65 1.72 -1.33
N GLN A 241 33.39 1.99 -2.41
CA GLN A 241 34.67 1.32 -2.70
C GLN A 241 35.74 1.60 -1.65
N ASN A 242 35.81 2.83 -1.14
CA ASN A 242 36.85 3.29 -0.21
C ASN A 242 36.41 3.31 1.27
N VAL A 243 35.30 2.64 1.61
CA VAL A 243 34.74 2.63 2.97
C VAL A 243 35.22 1.39 3.72
N THR A 244 36.08 1.59 4.72
CA THR A 244 36.41 0.61 5.76
C THR A 244 35.42 0.74 6.91
N VAL A 245 34.82 -0.38 7.33
CA VAL A 245 33.95 -0.43 8.51
C VAL A 245 34.83 -0.51 9.75
N GLU A 246 34.54 0.35 10.72
CA GLU A 246 35.24 0.44 12.01
C GLU A 246 34.18 0.47 13.12
N GLU A 247 34.52 -0.01 14.32
CA GLU A 247 33.61 0.06 15.47
C GLU A 247 33.49 1.51 15.98
N ILE A 248 32.29 2.08 15.91
CA ILE A 248 32.00 3.45 16.37
C ILE A 248 31.33 3.39 17.74
N ALA A 249 31.97 3.95 18.77
CA ALA A 249 31.34 4.15 20.06
C ALA A 249 30.31 5.31 20.00
N ILE A 250 29.03 4.98 19.96
CA ILE A 250 27.94 5.96 19.92
C ILE A 250 27.73 6.54 21.32
N ALA A 251 27.93 7.85 21.48
CA ALA A 251 27.64 8.55 22.72
C ALA A 251 26.13 8.73 22.94
N GLY A 252 25.66 8.77 24.19
CA GLY A 252 24.25 9.06 24.47
C GLY A 252 23.86 10.49 24.06
N GLY A 253 22.70 10.66 23.41
CA GLY A 253 22.17 11.97 23.00
C GLY A 253 22.57 12.45 21.61
N VAL A 254 23.09 11.56 20.75
CA VAL A 254 23.33 11.83 19.31
C VAL A 254 22.40 11.00 18.44
N PHE A 255 22.16 11.44 17.20
CA PHE A 255 21.43 10.64 16.21
C PHE A 255 22.23 9.39 15.81
N SER A 256 21.53 8.30 15.52
CA SER A 256 22.12 7.01 15.14
C SER A 256 21.19 6.22 14.21
N THR A 257 21.60 5.03 13.77
CA THR A 257 20.76 4.10 13.00
C THR A 257 19.50 3.63 13.77
N GLU A 258 19.47 3.77 15.09
CA GLU A 258 18.30 3.49 15.93
C GLU A 258 17.26 4.63 15.92
N SER A 259 17.65 5.84 15.49
CA SER A 259 16.72 6.98 15.35
C SER A 259 15.75 6.76 14.20
N THR A 260 14.50 7.24 14.32
CA THR A 260 13.53 7.12 13.22
C THR A 260 13.86 8.10 12.09
N PHE A 261 13.44 7.78 10.86
CA PHE A 261 13.55 8.71 9.74
C PHE A 261 12.85 10.06 10.05
N SER A 262 11.72 10.04 10.77
CA SER A 262 11.00 11.24 11.19
C SER A 262 11.86 12.13 12.11
N ASP A 263 12.46 11.56 13.15
CA ASP A 263 13.30 12.30 14.09
C ASP A 263 14.51 12.95 13.39
N ILE A 264 15.16 12.19 12.49
CA ILE A 264 16.29 12.67 11.69
C ILE A 264 15.84 13.80 10.73
N MET A 265 14.67 13.67 10.10
CA MET A 265 14.13 14.69 9.18
C MET A 265 13.72 15.99 9.90
N MET A 266 13.31 15.92 11.17
CA MET A 266 12.97 17.12 11.97
C MET A 266 14.19 17.98 12.30
N ASN A 267 15.39 17.39 12.40
CA ASN A 267 16.63 18.13 12.63
C ASN A 267 17.29 18.48 11.28
N SER A 268 17.41 19.78 10.97
CA SER A 268 17.90 20.24 9.66
C SER A 268 19.31 19.75 9.31
N LYS A 269 20.19 19.59 10.30
CA LYS A 269 21.56 19.07 10.10
C LYS A 269 21.57 17.55 9.91
N ALA A 270 20.76 16.83 10.70
CA ALA A 270 20.67 15.37 10.59
C ALA A 270 20.05 14.95 9.24
N ARG A 271 19.04 15.70 8.77
CA ARG A 271 18.51 15.60 7.41
C ARG A 271 19.57 15.83 6.32
N GLU A 272 20.39 16.87 6.45
CA GLU A 272 21.46 17.17 5.48
C GLU A 272 22.50 16.03 5.43
N ALA A 273 22.94 15.55 6.59
CA ALA A 273 23.83 14.40 6.70
C ALA A 273 23.23 13.12 6.07
N MET A 274 21.95 12.86 6.32
CA MET A 274 21.26 11.71 5.74
C MET A 274 21.07 11.83 4.22
N ASN A 275 20.67 12.99 3.69
CA ASN A 275 20.46 13.19 2.24
C ASN A 275 21.78 13.15 1.43
N SER A 276 22.92 13.42 2.09
CA SER A 276 24.25 13.22 1.51
C SER A 276 24.57 11.74 1.22
N ILE A 277 23.98 10.80 1.98
CA ILE A 277 24.23 9.36 1.87
C ILE A 277 23.06 8.64 1.17
N LEU A 278 21.82 9.00 1.48
CA LEU A 278 20.57 8.41 0.98
C LEU A 278 19.86 9.38 0.02
N SER A 279 20.59 9.85 -0.99
CA SER A 279 20.08 10.92 -1.85
C SER A 279 18.80 10.52 -2.59
N GLY A 280 17.76 11.33 -2.40
CA GLY A 280 16.43 11.12 -2.99
C GLY A 280 15.41 10.38 -2.13
N ILE A 281 15.80 9.82 -0.97
CA ILE A 281 14.89 8.99 -0.15
C ILE A 281 13.60 9.71 0.27
N GLU A 282 13.66 11.01 0.54
CA GLU A 282 12.50 11.85 0.91
C GLU A 282 11.47 12.01 -0.22
N ASN A 283 11.90 11.82 -1.48
CA ASN A 283 11.06 11.95 -2.67
C ASN A 283 10.42 10.61 -3.09
N HIS A 284 10.74 9.51 -2.40
CA HIS A 284 10.15 8.21 -2.72
C HIS A 284 8.63 8.22 -2.38
N PRO A 285 7.74 7.73 -3.27
CA PRO A 285 6.29 7.75 -3.03
C PRO A 285 5.87 7.07 -1.71
N GLU A 286 6.63 6.06 -1.28
CA GLU A 286 6.38 5.29 -0.05
C GLU A 286 7.14 5.81 1.17
N PHE A 287 7.82 6.97 1.10
CA PHE A 287 8.57 7.54 2.23
C PHE A 287 7.70 7.70 3.49
N HIS A 288 6.42 8.02 3.30
CA HIS A 288 5.41 8.13 4.36
C HIS A 288 5.18 6.81 5.14
N GLN A 289 5.50 5.64 4.57
CA GLN A 289 5.37 4.34 5.22
C GLN A 289 6.58 4.00 6.11
N ILE A 290 7.75 4.57 5.79
CA ILE A 290 9.00 4.31 6.51
C ILE A 290 9.41 5.42 7.47
N GLN A 291 8.77 6.59 7.42
CA GLN A 291 9.10 7.74 8.29
C GLN A 291 9.14 7.37 9.79
N ASN A 292 8.31 6.42 10.24
CA ASN A 292 8.22 5.98 11.63
C ASN A 292 9.13 4.78 11.97
N LYS A 293 9.93 4.30 11.03
CA LYS A 293 10.86 3.17 11.21
C LYS A 293 12.26 3.68 11.53
N SER A 294 13.06 2.88 12.22
CA SER A 294 14.51 3.15 12.35
C SER A 294 15.27 2.75 11.09
N ILE A 295 16.50 3.26 10.94
CA ILE A 295 17.38 2.84 9.85
C ILE A 295 17.81 1.38 10.04
N ASP A 296 18.00 0.92 11.30
CA ASP A 296 18.26 -0.49 11.59
C ASP A 296 17.09 -1.41 11.18
N GLU A 297 15.84 -1.04 11.46
CA GLU A 297 14.67 -1.79 10.99
C GLU A 297 14.64 -1.88 9.46
N MET A 298 14.98 -0.79 8.76
CA MET A 298 15.06 -0.79 7.30
C MET A 298 16.21 -1.66 6.76
N SER A 299 17.30 -1.86 7.52
CA SER A 299 18.34 -2.83 7.16
C SER A 299 17.87 -4.27 7.15
N ARG A 300 16.90 -4.60 8.00
CA ARG A 300 16.29 -5.94 8.08
C ARG A 300 15.27 -6.16 6.96
N ILE A 301 14.60 -5.11 6.51
CA ILE A 301 13.61 -5.13 5.43
C ILE A 301 14.28 -5.14 4.05
N ALA A 302 15.29 -4.28 3.84
CA ALA A 302 15.96 -4.10 2.55
C ALA A 302 17.51 -4.15 2.70
N PRO A 303 18.08 -5.30 3.08
CA PRO A 303 19.51 -5.46 3.38
C PRO A 303 20.44 -5.20 2.17
N SER A 304 19.91 -5.31 0.94
CA SER A 304 20.63 -4.97 -0.29
C SER A 304 20.93 -3.47 -0.40
N LEU A 305 19.98 -2.61 0.02
CA LEU A 305 20.12 -1.16 0.00
C LEU A 305 20.84 -0.64 1.25
N PHE A 306 20.41 -1.11 2.42
CA PHE A 306 20.91 -0.68 3.73
C PHE A 306 22.02 -1.61 4.23
N ASN A 307 23.07 -1.79 3.41
CA ASN A 307 24.20 -2.64 3.77
C ASN A 307 25.07 -2.03 4.88
N GLU A 308 25.91 -2.86 5.50
CA GLU A 308 26.80 -2.49 6.62
C GLU A 308 27.64 -1.23 6.37
N LYS A 309 28.12 -1.01 5.13
CA LYS A 309 28.89 0.20 4.79
C LYS A 309 28.02 1.46 4.76
N VAL A 310 26.78 1.36 4.28
CA VAL A 310 25.79 2.46 4.31
C VAL A 310 25.43 2.77 5.77
N LEU A 311 25.18 1.75 6.59
CA LEU A 311 24.89 1.91 8.02
C LEU A 311 26.07 2.54 8.78
N TYR A 312 27.31 2.11 8.49
CA TYR A 312 28.53 2.72 9.05
C TYR A 312 28.66 4.19 8.66
N LEU A 313 28.46 4.55 7.40
CA LEU A 313 28.49 5.95 6.95
C LEU A 313 27.41 6.79 7.66
N LEU A 314 26.18 6.28 7.76
CA LEU A 314 25.07 6.95 8.43
C LEU A 314 25.38 7.17 9.92
N ASN A 315 25.80 6.13 10.66
CA ASN A 315 26.21 6.29 12.05
C ASN A 315 27.38 7.29 12.19
N LYS A 316 28.38 7.24 11.30
CA LYS A 316 29.54 8.15 11.32
C LYS A 316 29.17 9.61 11.06
N SER A 317 28.13 9.88 10.26
CA SER A 317 27.64 11.24 10.02
C SER A 317 26.66 11.71 11.08
N LEU A 318 25.73 10.85 11.52
CA LEU A 318 24.68 11.18 12.48
C LEU A 318 25.23 11.36 13.90
N SER A 319 26.24 10.57 14.30
CA SER A 319 26.88 10.68 15.63
C SER A 319 27.62 12.00 15.89
N GLN A 320 27.83 12.81 14.85
CA GLN A 320 28.39 14.17 14.97
C GLN A 320 27.32 15.21 15.36
N ILE A 321 26.05 14.79 15.46
CA ILE A 321 24.89 15.67 15.59
C ILE A 321 24.16 15.30 16.89
N THR A 322 24.17 16.22 17.84
CA THR A 322 23.39 16.12 19.08
C THR A 322 21.90 16.34 18.80
N ILE A 323 21.06 15.60 19.52
CA ILE A 323 19.58 15.71 19.49
C ILE A 323 19.13 17.03 20.14
#